data_AF-A0A1G6K0B9-F1
#
_entry.id   AF-A0A1G6K0B9-F1
#
_cell.length_a   1.000
_cell.length_b   1.000
_cell.length_c   1.000
_cell.angle_alpha   90.00
_cell.angle_beta   90.00
_cell.angle_gamma   90.00
#
_symmetry.space_group_name_H-M   'P 1'
#
loop_
_entity.id
_entity.type
_entity.pdbx_description
1 polymer ?
#
loop_
_entity_poly.entity_id
_entity_poly.type
_entity_poly.pdbx_seq_one_letter_code
_entity_poly.pdbx_strand_id
1 'polypeptide(L)'
;MPLPALCVAPLRWERLRQAALREAAGDQWEETGYVFTTRTGRPIEPRNLYRSFTRVAATAGLRVIRLHDARHGCATLLTAAGVPPRVVMEILGHSQIAVTMNIYAHVVQDTQREAVSHLDRMLKRQRPDRG
;
A
#
# COMPACT_ATOMS: atom_id res chain seq x y z
N MET A 1 -1.82 -13.75 6.28
CA MET A 1 -1.90 -12.52 5.46
C MET A 1 -1.90 -12.93 4.00
N PRO A 2 -2.94 -12.61 3.22
CA PRO A 2 -2.95 -12.88 1.78
C PRO A 2 -1.92 -12.00 1.08
N LEU A 3 -1.15 -12.59 0.16
CA LEU A 3 -0.17 -11.88 -0.66
C LEU A 3 -0.80 -11.53 -2.02
N PRO A 4 -0.78 -10.26 -2.46
CA PRO A 4 -1.22 -9.90 -3.80
C PRO A 4 -0.44 -10.66 -4.87
N ALA A 5 -1.11 -11.15 -5.92
CA ALA A 5 -0.47 -11.90 -7.00
C ALA A 5 0.67 -11.11 -7.68
N LEU A 6 0.53 -9.78 -7.75
CA LEU A 6 1.55 -8.87 -8.26
C LEU A 6 2.89 -8.97 -7.50
N CYS A 7 2.87 -9.34 -6.22
CA CYS A 7 4.09 -9.48 -5.41
C CYS A 7 4.82 -10.81 -5.65
N VAL A 8 4.17 -11.82 -6.25
CA VAL A 8 4.76 -13.15 -6.44
C VAL A 8 5.98 -13.11 -7.36
N ALA A 9 5.88 -12.44 -8.50
CA ALA A 9 6.98 -12.35 -9.46
C ALA A 9 8.20 -11.58 -8.87
N PRO A 10 8.05 -10.39 -8.25
CA PRO A 10 9.13 -9.71 -7.56
C PRO A 10 9.79 -10.54 -6.45
N LEU A 11 9.01 -11.29 -5.65
CA LEU A 11 9.57 -12.14 -4.59
C LEU A 11 10.35 -13.33 -5.14
N ARG A 12 9.89 -13.92 -6.25
CA ARG A 12 10.66 -14.97 -6.95
C ARG A 12 11.98 -14.43 -7.49
N TRP A 13 11.95 -13.24 -8.09
CA TRP A 13 13.15 -12.57 -8.57
C TRP A 13 14.12 -12.26 -7.43
N GLU A 14 13.62 -11.75 -6.30
CA GLU A 14 14.46 -11.47 -5.13
C GLU A 14 15.09 -12.75 -4.58
N ARG A 15 14.35 -13.87 -4.53
CA ARG A 15 14.91 -15.18 -4.14
C ARG A 15 16.07 -15.61 -5.04
N LEU A 16 15.94 -15.44 -6.36
CA LEU A 16 17.03 -15.77 -7.31
C LEU A 16 18.23 -14.84 -7.10
N ARG A 17 17.97 -13.53 -6.93
CA ARG A 17 19.00 -12.55 -6.66
C ARG A 17 19.74 -12.83 -5.36
N GLN A 18 19.03 -13.19 -4.30
CA GLN A 18 19.61 -13.52 -3.00
C GLN A 18 20.50 -14.75 -3.10
N ALA A 19 20.09 -15.78 -3.83
CA ALA A 19 20.91 -16.96 -4.08
C ALA A 19 22.23 -16.59 -4.78
N ALA A 20 22.17 -15.73 -5.81
CA ALA A 20 23.37 -15.24 -6.47
C ALA A 20 24.26 -14.37 -5.56
N LEU A 21 23.66 -13.53 -4.70
CA LEU A 21 24.41 -12.75 -3.71
C LEU A 21 25.10 -13.64 -2.66
N ARG A 22 24.43 -14.71 -2.23
CA ARG A 22 24.98 -15.70 -1.31
C ARG A 22 26.20 -16.40 -1.89
N GLU A 23 26.09 -16.87 -3.13
CA GLU A 23 27.20 -17.48 -3.85
C GLU A 23 28.38 -16.52 -4.00
N ALA A 24 28.11 -15.26 -4.38
CA ALA A 24 29.14 -14.25 -4.55
C ALA A 24 29.80 -13.81 -3.23
N ALA A 25 29.08 -13.84 -2.11
CA ALA A 25 29.61 -13.45 -0.80
C ALA A 25 30.47 -14.54 -0.15
N GLY A 26 30.25 -15.82 -0.49
CA GLY A 26 30.98 -16.95 0.08
C GLY A 26 30.95 -16.92 1.61
N ASP A 27 32.14 -16.99 2.23
CA ASP A 27 32.29 -17.00 3.69
C ASP A 27 31.83 -15.72 4.39
N GLN A 28 31.63 -14.62 3.66
CA GLN A 28 31.08 -13.37 4.23
C GLN A 28 29.56 -13.39 4.35
N TRP A 29 28.89 -14.43 3.86
CA TRP A 29 27.44 -14.54 3.92
C TRP A 29 26.95 -14.89 5.33
N GLU A 30 25.97 -14.13 5.82
CA GLU A 30 25.29 -14.40 7.09
C GLU A 30 23.91 -15.02 6.88
N GLU A 31 23.70 -16.22 7.46
CA GLU A 31 22.42 -16.91 7.45
C GLU A 31 21.44 -16.28 8.44
N THR A 32 20.73 -15.24 7.99
CA THR A 32 19.74 -14.52 8.81
C THR A 32 18.30 -14.99 8.61
N GLY A 33 18.02 -15.71 7.52
CA GLY A 33 16.66 -16.13 7.14
C GLY A 33 15.77 -14.99 6.61
N TYR A 34 16.29 -13.78 6.44
CA TYR A 34 15.53 -12.67 5.86
C TYR A 34 15.32 -12.81 4.36
N VAL A 35 14.19 -12.32 3.85
CA VAL A 35 13.87 -12.31 2.41
C VAL A 35 14.61 -11.19 1.67
N PHE A 36 14.73 -10.02 2.29
CA PHE A 36 15.46 -8.87 1.74
C PHE A 36 16.71 -8.62 2.57
N THR A 37 17.87 -8.68 1.93
CA THR A 37 19.17 -8.64 2.60
C THR A 37 20.13 -7.69 1.89
N THR A 38 21.20 -7.31 2.58
CA THR A 38 22.38 -6.73 1.94
C THR A 38 23.09 -7.79 1.08
N ARG A 39 24.18 -7.40 0.42
CA ARG A 39 25.00 -8.34 -0.37
C ARG A 39 25.62 -9.48 0.47
N THR A 40 25.65 -9.35 1.79
CA THR A 40 26.29 -10.30 2.72
C THR A 40 25.25 -10.99 3.62
N GLY A 41 23.96 -10.98 3.29
CA GLY A 41 22.93 -11.67 4.06
C GLY A 41 22.42 -10.92 5.30
N ARG A 42 22.98 -9.73 5.59
CA ARG A 42 22.56 -8.89 6.73
C ARG A 42 21.23 -8.18 6.47
N PRO A 43 20.50 -7.78 7.53
CA PRO A 43 19.30 -6.96 7.38
C PRO A 43 19.62 -5.59 6.75
N ILE A 44 18.69 -5.10 5.93
CA ILE A 44 18.79 -3.76 5.34
C ILE A 44 18.45 -2.71 6.40
N GLU A 45 19.38 -1.78 6.63
CA GLU A 45 19.13 -0.65 7.53
C GLU A 45 17.97 0.23 7.00
N PRO A 46 17.00 0.63 7.85
CA PRO A 46 15.85 1.43 7.42
C PRO A 46 16.21 2.73 6.69
N ARG A 47 17.30 3.39 7.08
CA ARG A 47 17.80 4.60 6.42
C ARG A 47 18.27 4.32 4.99
N ASN A 48 18.94 3.19 4.77
CA ASN A 48 19.40 2.79 3.45
C ASN A 48 18.23 2.38 2.54
N LEU A 49 17.22 1.70 3.10
CA LEU A 49 15.98 1.43 2.39
C LEU A 49 15.29 2.73 1.95
N TYR A 50 15.15 3.69 2.86
CA TYR A 50 14.54 4.98 2.53
C TYR A 50 15.32 5.74 1.46
N ARG A 51 16.66 5.81 1.57
CA ARG A 51 17.52 6.42 0.53
C ARG A 51 17.37 5.74 -0.83
N SER A 52 17.22 4.42 -0.85
CA SER A 52 16.99 3.69 -2.10
C SER A 52 15.61 4.03 -2.69
N PHE A 53 14.58 4.07 -1.85
CA PHE A 53 13.23 4.44 -2.25
C PHE A 53 13.15 5.86 -2.85
N THR A 54 13.74 6.86 -2.17
CA THR A 54 13.72 8.25 -2.64
C THR A 54 14.47 8.40 -3.96
N ARG A 55 15.60 7.68 -4.13
CA ARG A 55 16.33 7.65 -5.40
C ARG A 55 15.48 7.09 -6.53
N VAL A 56 14.80 5.96 -6.32
CA VAL A 56 13.92 5.36 -7.34
C VAL A 56 12.78 6.30 -7.72
N ALA A 57 12.13 6.93 -6.73
CA ALA A 57 11.06 7.89 -6.97
C ALA A 57 11.55 9.10 -7.80
N ALA A 58 12.71 9.65 -7.44
CA ALA A 58 13.31 10.77 -8.16
C ALA A 58 13.68 10.40 -9.62
N THR A 59 14.29 9.23 -9.83
CA THR A 59 14.62 8.73 -11.19
C THR A 59 13.38 8.49 -12.03
N ALA A 60 12.25 8.11 -11.41
CA ALA A 60 10.97 7.96 -12.09
C ALA A 60 10.22 9.29 -12.33
N GLY A 61 10.78 10.44 -11.92
CA GLY A 61 10.11 11.74 -12.03
C GLY A 61 8.91 11.90 -11.09
N LEU A 62 8.80 11.06 -10.06
CA LEU A 62 7.70 11.08 -9.11
C LEU A 62 8.01 11.97 -7.92
N ARG A 63 6.95 12.56 -7.34
CA ARG A 63 7.05 13.24 -6.04
C ARG A 63 7.57 12.26 -4.99
N VAL A 64 8.62 12.65 -4.29
CA VAL A 64 9.15 11.86 -3.17
C VAL A 64 8.19 11.97 -1.98
N ILE A 65 7.66 10.81 -1.56
CA ILE A 65 6.83 10.65 -0.36
C ILE A 65 7.61 9.92 0.74
N ARG A 66 7.07 9.83 1.95
CA ARG A 66 7.65 8.99 2.99
C ARG A 66 7.32 7.52 2.69
N LEU A 67 8.18 6.59 3.10
CA LEU A 67 7.95 5.16 2.82
C LEU A 67 6.64 4.64 3.44
N HIS A 68 6.25 5.16 4.62
CA HIS A 68 4.96 4.79 5.24
C HIS A 68 3.75 5.36 4.50
N ASP A 69 3.90 6.40 3.67
CA ASP A 69 2.81 6.93 2.88
C ASP A 69 2.36 5.93 1.79
N ALA A 70 3.25 5.04 1.34
CA ALA A 70 2.85 3.94 0.45
C ALA A 70 1.83 3.00 1.11
N ARG A 71 1.99 2.76 2.43
CA ARG A 71 1.05 1.97 3.22
C ARG A 71 -0.27 2.72 3.43
N HIS A 72 -0.24 4.04 3.64
CA HIS A 72 -1.44 4.85 3.66
C HIS A 72 -2.16 4.83 2.30
N GLY A 73 -1.43 4.89 1.19
CA GLY A 73 -2.00 4.74 -0.15
C GLY A 73 -2.72 3.40 -0.31
N CYS A 74 -2.15 2.30 0.19
CA CYS A 74 -2.82 0.99 0.19
C CYS A 74 -4.13 1.01 0.99
N ALA A 75 -4.16 1.65 2.17
CA ALA A 75 -5.37 1.81 2.97
C ALA A 75 -6.46 2.60 2.21
N THR A 76 -6.08 3.70 1.55
CA THR A 76 -6.99 4.51 0.74
C THR A 76 -7.56 3.72 -0.43
N LEU A 77 -6.73 2.96 -1.15
CA LEU A 77 -7.16 2.15 -2.28
C LEU A 77 -8.15 1.04 -1.86
N LEU A 78 -7.87 0.34 -0.76
CA LEU A 78 -8.77 -0.68 -0.23
C LEU A 78 -10.10 -0.07 0.24
N THR A 79 -10.04 1.10 0.88
CA THR A 79 -11.23 1.84 1.32
C THR A 79 -12.08 2.29 0.13
N ALA A 80 -11.46 2.87 -0.90
CA ALA A 80 -12.15 3.28 -2.12
C ALA A 80 -12.77 2.10 -2.88
N ALA A 81 -12.17 0.91 -2.76
CA ALA A 81 -12.73 -0.34 -3.28
C ALA A 81 -13.89 -0.91 -2.42
N GLY A 82 -14.33 -0.19 -1.37
CA GLY A 82 -15.43 -0.60 -0.50
C GLY A 82 -15.07 -1.68 0.52
N VAL A 83 -13.78 -1.95 0.75
CA VAL A 83 -13.35 -2.96 1.73
C VAL A 83 -13.67 -2.46 3.15
N PRO A 84 -14.36 -3.26 3.99
CA PRO A 84 -14.71 -2.85 5.34
C PRO A 84 -13.47 -2.51 6.19
N PRO A 85 -13.53 -1.51 7.08
CA PRO A 85 -12.38 -1.07 7.89
C PRO A 85 -11.68 -2.20 8.64
N ARG A 86 -12.46 -3.14 9.20
CA ARG A 86 -11.93 -4.30 9.92
C ARG A 86 -11.01 -5.15 9.04
N VAL A 87 -11.43 -5.38 7.80
CA VAL A 87 -10.66 -6.16 6.82
C VAL A 87 -9.43 -5.38 6.37
N VAL A 88 -9.54 -4.07 6.14
CA VAL A 88 -8.37 -3.21 5.83
C VAL A 88 -7.35 -3.26 6.97
N MET A 89 -7.79 -3.19 8.23
CA MET A 89 -6.90 -3.29 9.40
C MET A 89 -6.23 -4.65 9.51
N GLU A 90 -6.94 -5.74 9.21
CA GLU A 90 -6.35 -7.09 9.17
C GLU A 90 -5.31 -7.21 8.04
N ILE A 91 -5.59 -6.69 6.84
CA ILE A 91 -4.68 -6.71 5.69
C ILE A 91 -3.44 -5.85 5.93
N LEU A 92 -3.55 -4.72 6.61
CA LEU A 92 -2.40 -3.89 6.91
C LEU A 92 -1.66 -4.42 8.15
N GLY A 93 -2.37 -4.97 9.11
CA GLY A 93 -1.87 -5.30 10.44
C GLY A 93 -2.13 -4.16 11.43
N HIS A 94 -2.41 -4.52 12.69
CA HIS A 94 -3.01 -3.70 13.77
C HIS A 94 -2.35 -2.36 14.12
N SER A 95 -1.24 -1.97 13.49
CA SER A 95 -0.46 -0.79 13.86
C SER A 95 -1.02 0.56 13.38
N GLN A 96 -2.12 0.61 12.62
CA GLN A 96 -2.61 1.85 11.98
C GLN A 96 -4.11 2.13 12.14
N ILE A 97 -4.76 1.59 13.18
CA ILE A 97 -6.21 1.76 13.43
C ILE A 97 -6.65 3.23 13.30
N ALA A 98 -5.95 4.17 13.95
CA ALA A 98 -6.31 5.59 13.92
C ALA A 98 -6.27 6.19 12.51
N VAL A 99 -5.29 5.81 11.68
CA VAL A 99 -5.16 6.35 10.32
C VAL A 99 -6.17 5.70 9.38
N THR A 100 -6.38 4.39 9.49
CA THR A 100 -7.39 3.67 8.70
C THR A 100 -8.79 4.23 8.96
N MET A 101 -9.12 4.53 10.23
CA MET A 101 -10.41 5.11 10.59
C MET A 101 -10.59 6.53 10.05
N ASN A 102 -9.54 7.37 10.07
CA ASN A 102 -9.60 8.72 9.49
C ASN A 102 -9.83 8.67 7.96
N ILE A 103 -9.10 7.79 7.25
CA ILE A 103 -9.27 7.61 5.80
C ILE A 103 -10.68 7.11 5.48
N TYR A 104 -11.15 6.11 6.24
CA TYR A 104 -12.51 5.60 6.09
C TYR A 104 -13.57 6.67 6.30
N ALA A 105 -13.44 7.47 7.37
CA ALA A 105 -14.38 8.55 7.65
C ALA A 105 -14.50 9.53 6.49
N HIS A 106 -13.38 9.92 5.88
CA HIS A 106 -13.39 10.81 4.71
C HIS A 106 -14.07 10.18 3.49
N VAL A 107 -13.69 8.94 3.12
CA VAL A 107 -14.31 8.26 1.96
C VAL A 107 -15.80 8.06 2.15
N VAL A 108 -16.24 7.66 3.35
CA VAL A 108 -17.67 7.50 3.66
C VAL A 108 -18.41 8.83 3.56
N GLN A 109 -17.83 9.94 4.04
CA GLN A 109 -18.45 11.26 3.93
C GLN A 109 -18.66 11.68 2.48
N ASP A 110 -17.68 11.43 1.61
CA ASP A 110 -17.80 11.73 0.18
C ASP A 110 -18.87 10.86 -0.50
N THR A 111 -18.87 9.55 -0.23
CA THR A 111 -19.89 8.62 -0.75
C THR A 111 -21.30 8.99 -0.26
N GLN A 112 -21.44 9.40 1.00
CA GLN A 112 -22.73 9.87 1.55
C GLN A 112 -23.21 11.14 0.85
N ARG A 113 -22.33 12.11 0.61
CA ARG A 113 -22.68 13.34 -0.13
C ARG A 113 -23.12 13.04 -1.56
N GLU A 114 -22.44 12.12 -2.24
CA GLU A 114 -22.83 11.68 -3.58
C GLU A 114 -24.19 10.98 -3.57
N ALA A 115 -24.43 10.07 -2.61
CA ALA A 115 -25.70 9.36 -2.49
C ALA A 115 -26.88 10.32 -2.24
N VAL A 116 -26.71 11.29 -1.34
CA VAL A 116 -27.73 12.32 -1.08
C VAL A 116 -27.94 13.20 -2.32
N SER A 117 -26.86 13.59 -3.01
CA SER A 117 -26.96 14.36 -4.25
C SER A 117 -27.70 13.60 -5.36
N HIS A 118 -27.49 12.28 -5.44
CA HIS A 118 -28.18 11.41 -6.37
C HIS A 118 -29.67 11.29 -6.04
N LEU A 119 -30.01 11.12 -4.76
CA LEU A 119 -31.39 11.14 -4.28
C LEU A 119 -32.10 12.46 -4.66
N ASP A 120 -31.41 13.59 -4.47
CA ASP A 120 -31.93 14.92 -4.79
C ASP A 120 -32.26 15.07 -6.28
N ARG A 121 -31.43 14.51 -7.17
CA ARG A 121 -31.70 14.47 -8.63
C ARG A 121 -32.88 13.58 -8.98
N MET A 122 -33.00 12.41 -8.33
CA MET A 122 -34.12 11.49 -8.55
C MET A 122 -35.45 12.13 -8.15
N LEU A 123 -35.48 12.82 -7.02
CA LEU A 123 -36.67 13.51 -6.52
C LEU A 123 -37.04 14.73 -7.36
N LYS A 124 -36.06 15.51 -7.85
CA LYS A 124 -36.31 16.64 -8.76
C LYS A 124 -36.90 16.23 -10.11
N ARG A 125 -36.56 15.03 -10.61
CA ARG A 125 -37.08 14.49 -11.88
C ARG A 125 -38.55 14.03 -11.80
N GLN A 126 -39.15 14.00 -10.60
CA GLN A 126 -40.54 13.58 -10.37
C GLN A 126 -41.55 14.72 -10.13
N ARG A 127 -41.23 15.98 -10.43
CA ARG A 127 -42.29 16.99 -10.59
C ARG A 127 -42.77 16.99 -12.04
N PRO A 128 -43.88 16.30 -12.40
CA PRO A 128 -44.60 16.64 -13.61
C PRO A 128 -45.15 18.05 -13.41
N ASP A 129 -44.96 18.91 -14.42
CA ASP A 129 -45.68 20.17 -14.55
C ASP A 129 -47.17 19.88 -14.39
N ARG A 130 -47.76 20.37 -13.31
CA ARG A 130 -49.22 20.46 -13.18
C ARG A 130 -49.63 21.71 -13.95
N GLY A 131 -49.80 21.56 -15.25
CA GLY A 131 -50.63 22.43 -16.08
C GLY A 131 -52.11 22.08 -15.88
#